data_AF-A0A8T5NUY6-F1
#
_entry.id   AF-A0A8T5NUY6-F1
#
_cell.length_a   1.000
_cell.length_b   1.000
_cell.length_c   1.000
_cell.angle_alpha   90.00
_cell.angle_beta   90.00
_cell.angle_gamma   90.00
#
_symmetry.space_group_name_H-M   'P 1'
#
loop_
_entity.id
_entity.type
_entity.pdbx_description
1 polymer ?
#
loop_
_entity_poly.entity_id
_entity_poly.type
_entity_poly.pdbx_seq_one_letter_code
_entity_poly.pdbx_strand_id
1 'polypeptide(L)'
;LDNNATGKKYIVLLTDGENNEGKSPEEIFRMINESNEKTGDFKTQLYIIAFDTDKNNFKGLEKLGANVSEAKSVEALVKEMNKNTNLILEKMPE
;
A
#
# COMPACT_ATOMS: atom_id res chain seq x y z
N LEU A 1 1.98 -19.96 9.29
CA LEU A 1 2.60 -19.41 8.07
C LEU A 1 3.98 -20.04 7.96
N ASP A 2 4.38 -20.46 6.76
CA ASP A 2 5.70 -21.08 6.54
C ASP A 2 6.79 -20.01 6.63
N ASN A 3 7.77 -20.21 7.52
CA ASN A 3 8.85 -19.25 7.76
C ASN A 3 9.85 -19.18 6.61
N ASN A 4 9.74 -20.05 5.60
CA ASN A 4 10.59 -20.08 4.42
C ASN A 4 9.91 -19.47 3.17
N ALA A 5 8.67 -18.99 3.29
CA ALA A 5 7.99 -18.34 2.19
C ALA A 5 8.59 -16.94 1.94
N THR A 6 9.45 -16.84 0.93
CA THR A 6 9.97 -15.57 0.42
C THR A 6 9.16 -15.15 -0.81
N GLY A 7 8.96 -13.85 -1.00
CA GLY A 7 8.19 -13.39 -2.16
C GLY A 7 7.87 -11.91 -2.14
N LYS A 8 7.60 -11.35 -3.33
CA LYS A 8 7.12 -9.98 -3.45
C LYS A 8 5.75 -9.87 -2.78
N LYS A 9 5.60 -8.90 -1.87
CA LYS A 9 4.36 -8.65 -1.13
C LYS A 9 3.70 -7.38 -1.66
N TYR A 10 2.41 -7.45 -1.94
CA TYR A 10 1.62 -6.34 -2.44
C TYR A 10 0.44 -6.11 -1.49
N ILE A 11 0.24 -4.88 -1.03
CA ILE A 11 -0.90 -4.47 -0.21
C ILE A 11 -1.67 -3.41 -0.99
N VAL A 12 -2.97 -3.63 -1.18
CA VAL A 12 -3.89 -2.60 -1.66
C VAL A 12 -4.76 -2.18 -0.48
N LEU A 13 -4.61 -0.93 -0.04
CA LEU A 13 -5.34 -0.33 1.07
C LEU A 13 -6.39 0.64 0.52
N LEU A 14 -7.64 0.48 0.95
CA LEU A 14 -8.74 1.40 0.67
C LEU A 14 -9.15 2.06 1.99
N THR A 15 -9.13 3.39 2.07
CA THR A 15 -9.37 4.12 3.32
C THR A 15 -9.71 5.60 3.06
N ASP A 16 -10.39 6.21 4.03
CA ASP A 16 -10.61 7.66 4.15
C ASP A 16 -9.43 8.41 4.82
N GLY A 17 -8.46 7.67 5.38
CA GLY A 17 -7.28 8.22 6.03
C GLY A 17 -7.48 8.66 7.47
N GLU A 18 -8.64 8.42 8.07
CA GLU A 18 -8.92 8.79 9.47
C GLU A 18 -8.37 7.75 10.46
N ASN A 19 -7.04 7.70 10.60
CA ASN A 19 -6.42 6.87 11.63
C ASN A 19 -6.53 7.52 13.02
N ASN A 20 -7.38 6.95 13.88
CA ASN A 20 -7.71 7.49 15.20
C ASN A 20 -7.18 6.66 16.39
N GLU A 21 -6.70 5.44 16.14
CA GLU A 21 -6.17 4.54 17.16
C GLU A 21 -4.86 3.86 16.71
N GLY A 22 -4.02 3.49 17.68
CA GLY A 22 -2.78 2.75 17.42
C GLY A 22 -1.62 3.57 16.86
N LYS A 23 -0.67 2.88 16.22
CA LYS A 23 0.51 3.49 15.58
C LYS A 23 0.12 4.18 14.28
N SER A 24 0.91 5.17 13.87
CA SER A 24 0.67 5.83 12.58
C SER A 24 0.93 4.83 11.43
N PRO A 25 0.20 4.94 10.29
CA PRO A 25 0.44 4.11 9.12
C PRO A 25 1.90 4.16 8.64
N GLU A 26 2.56 5.32 8.72
CA GLU A 26 3.97 5.49 8.37
C GLU A 26 4.90 4.67 9.26
N GLU A 27 4.61 4.63 10.57
CA GLU A 27 5.38 3.84 11.52
C GLU A 27 5.24 2.34 11.21
N ILE A 28 4.01 1.86 11.02
CA ILE A 28 3.74 0.46 10.65
C ILE A 28 4.42 0.08 9.34
N PHE A 29 4.29 0.92 8.31
CA PHE A 29 4.88 0.63 7.00
C PHE A 29 6.40 0.60 7.04
N ARG A 30 7.02 1.50 7.82
CA ARG A 30 8.47 1.45 8.08
C ARG A 30 8.87 0.17 8.80
N MET A 31 8.17 -0.20 9.87
CA MET A 31 8.45 -1.43 10.63
C MET A 31 8.35 -2.69 9.77
N ILE A 32 7.35 -2.78 8.88
CA ILE A 32 7.21 -3.88 7.93
C ILE A 32 8.46 -4.00 7.05
N ASN A 33 8.90 -2.89 6.44
CA ASN A 33 10.03 -2.91 5.53
C ASN A 33 11.37 -3.13 6.25
N GLU A 34 11.57 -2.59 7.45
CA GLU A 34 12.73 -2.88 8.29
C GLU A 34 12.78 -4.36 8.69
N SER A 35 11.63 -4.98 8.96
CA SER A 35 11.55 -6.42 9.25
C SER A 35 11.89 -7.27 8.02
N ASN A 36 11.38 -6.91 6.84
CA ASN A 36 11.73 -7.59 5.59
C ASN A 36 13.25 -7.46 5.32
N GLU A 37 13.83 -6.28 5.50
CA GLU A 37 15.27 -6.05 5.30
C GLU A 37 16.13 -6.92 6.23
N LYS A 38 15.79 -6.99 7.53
CA LYS A 38 16.49 -7.83 8.52
C LYS A 38 16.46 -9.32 8.19
N THR A 39 15.44 -9.77 7.47
CA THR A 39 15.25 -11.17 7.09
C THR A 39 15.71 -11.48 5.67
N GLY A 40 16.22 -10.48 4.93
CA GLY A 40 16.63 -10.63 3.53
C GLY A 40 15.47 -10.76 2.54
N ASP A 41 14.25 -10.41 2.95
CA ASP A 41 13.05 -10.49 2.12
C ASP A 41 12.80 -9.19 1.33
N PHE A 42 11.88 -9.25 0.38
CA PHE A 42 11.53 -8.11 -0.48
C PHE A 42 10.75 -7.04 0.28
N LYS A 43 11.01 -5.76 -0.05
CA LYS A 43 10.20 -4.64 0.44
C LYS A 43 8.75 -4.79 -0.02
N THR A 44 7.82 -4.51 0.90
CA THR A 44 6.38 -4.55 0.61
C THR A 44 6.01 -3.39 -0.30
N GLN A 45 5.27 -3.69 -1.37
CA GLN A 45 4.69 -2.69 -2.26
C GLN A 45 3.31 -2.28 -1.73
N LEU A 46 3.16 -1.02 -1.31
CA LEU A 46 1.90 -0.49 -0.78
C LEU A 46 1.23 0.40 -1.82
N TYR A 47 -0.03 0.11 -2.11
CA TYR A 47 -0.92 0.88 -2.97
C TYR A 47 -2.07 1.37 -2.11
N ILE A 48 -2.32 2.67 -2.08
CA ILE A 48 -3.36 3.29 -1.26
C ILE A 48 -4.36 3.97 -2.18
N ILE A 49 -5.63 3.67 -1.97
CA ILE A 49 -6.75 4.36 -2.59
C ILE A 49 -7.39 5.22 -1.51
N ALA A 50 -7.09 6.52 -1.56
CA ALA A 50 -7.69 7.57 -0.77
C ALA A 50 -9.14 7.78 -1.24
N PHE A 51 -10.10 7.14 -0.59
CA PHE A 51 -11.51 7.22 -0.96
C PHE A 51 -12.23 8.31 -0.19
N ASP A 52 -12.90 9.19 -0.93
CA ASP A 52 -13.59 10.37 -0.42
C ASP A 52 -12.71 11.34 0.41
N THR A 53 -11.40 11.21 0.29
CA THR A 53 -10.40 11.99 1.04
C THR A 53 -9.32 12.52 0.10
N ASP A 54 -8.52 13.50 0.51
CA ASP A 54 -7.44 14.04 -0.30
C ASP A 54 -6.20 13.13 -0.18
N LYS A 55 -5.61 12.71 -1.29
CA LYS A 55 -4.37 11.91 -1.28
C LYS A 55 -3.21 12.59 -0.55
N ASN A 56 -3.21 13.91 -0.45
CA ASN A 56 -2.20 14.69 0.26
C ASN A 56 -2.14 14.34 1.76
N ASN A 57 -3.21 13.78 2.33
CA ASN A 57 -3.21 13.25 3.69
C ASN A 57 -2.24 12.08 3.88
N PHE A 58 -1.81 11.43 2.79
CA PHE A 58 -0.90 10.28 2.80
C PHE A 58 0.53 10.62 2.33
N LYS A 59 0.91 11.91 2.27
CA LYS A 59 2.26 12.34 1.86
C LYS A 59 3.39 11.67 2.63
N GLY A 60 3.16 11.31 3.89
CA GLY A 60 4.12 10.56 4.71
C GLY A 60 4.42 9.19 4.10
N LEU A 61 3.39 8.46 3.68
CA LEU A 61 3.50 7.16 3.06
C LEU A 61 4.06 7.23 1.63
N GLU A 62 3.69 8.24 0.83
CA GLU A 62 4.30 8.47 -0.49
C GLU A 62 5.82 8.64 -0.38
N LYS A 63 6.30 9.43 0.59
CA LYS A 63 7.74 9.61 0.85
C LYS A 63 8.45 8.31 1.25
N LEU A 64 7.72 7.34 1.81
CA LEU A 64 8.23 6.02 2.14
C LEU A 64 8.14 5.02 0.97
N GLY A 65 7.64 5.46 -0.20
CA GLY A 65 7.56 4.66 -1.43
C GLY A 65 6.20 4.00 -1.66
N ALA A 66 5.16 4.37 -0.93
CA ALA A 66 3.79 3.93 -1.25
C ALA A 66 3.28 4.63 -2.51
N ASN A 67 2.45 3.93 -3.29
CA ASN A 67 1.73 4.50 -4.44
C ASN A 67 0.36 4.96 -3.95
N VAL A 68 0.06 6.25 -4.05
CA VAL A 68 -1.23 6.79 -3.58
C VAL A 68 -2.04 7.30 -4.77
N SER A 69 -3.29 6.84 -4.85
CA SER A 69 -4.32 7.30 -5.77
C SER A 69 -5.50 7.84 -4.98
N GLU A 70 -6.30 8.71 -5.59
CA GLU A 70 -7.55 9.21 -4.99
C GLU A 70 -8.76 8.76 -5.79
N ALA A 71 -9.87 8.56 -5.09
CA ALA A 71 -11.17 8.30 -5.69
C ALA A 71 -12.25 9.07 -4.91
N LYS A 72 -13.06 9.86 -5.62
CA LYS A 72 -14.13 10.70 -5.03
C LYS A 72 -15.55 10.20 -5.32
N SER A 73 -15.66 9.04 -5.98
CA SER A 73 -16.93 8.36 -6.25
C SER A 73 -16.70 6.86 -6.39
N VAL A 74 -17.78 6.08 -6.33
CA VAL A 74 -17.72 4.62 -6.48
C VAL A 74 -17.16 4.24 -7.86
N GLU A 75 -17.52 4.96 -8.92
CA GLU A 75 -17.02 4.73 -10.27
C GLU A 75 -15.51 5.01 -10.35
N ALA A 76 -15.04 6.10 -9.73
CA ALA A 76 -13.62 6.40 -9.64
C ALA A 76 -12.86 5.34 -8.82
N LEU A 77 -13.47 4.84 -7.74
CA LEU A 77 -12.90 3.78 -6.91
C LEU A 77 -12.70 2.49 -7.72
N VAL A 78 -13.73 2.04 -8.45
CA VAL A 78 -13.64 0.85 -9.31
C VAL A 78 -12.53 1.02 -10.35
N LYS A 79 -12.41 2.22 -10.94
CA LYS A 79 -11.34 2.52 -11.90
C LYS A 79 -9.96 2.42 -11.28
N GLU A 80 -9.74 3.01 -10.11
CA GLU A 80 -8.43 2.96 -9.43
C GLU A 80 -8.10 1.55 -8.91
N MET A 81 -9.10 0.77 -8.45
CA MET A 81 -8.90 -0.64 -8.08
C MET A 81 -8.44 -1.48 -9.27
N ASN A 82 -9.10 -1.34 -10.43
CA ASN A 82 -8.72 -2.05 -11.66
C ASN A 82 -7.32 -1.65 -12.12
N LYS A 83 -7.02 -0.35 -12.11
CA LYS A 83 -5.69 0.18 -12.45
C LYS A 83 -4.60 -0.37 -11.53
N ASN A 84 -4.79 -0.33 -10.21
CA ASN A 84 -3.83 -0.84 -9.25
C ASN A 84 -3.64 -2.36 -9.39
N THR A 85 -4.71 -3.11 -9.65
CA THR A 85 -4.64 -4.56 -9.89
C THR A 85 -3.84 -4.86 -11.16
N ASN A 86 -4.10 -4.18 -12.26
CA ASN A 86 -3.35 -4.36 -13.51
C ASN A 86 -1.86 -4.02 -13.34
N LEU A 87 -1.55 -2.92 -12.65
CA LEU A 87 -0.16 -2.53 -12.33
C LEU A 87 0.57 -3.59 -11.48
N ILE A 88 -0.15 -4.31 -10.61
CA ILE A 88 0.42 -5.41 -9.83
C ILE A 88 0.68 -6.61 -10.74
N LEU A 89 -0.31 -6.99 -11.56
CA LEU A 89 -0.21 -8.12 -12.49
C LEU A 89 0.96 -7.93 -13.48
N GLU A 90 1.15 -6.74 -14.02
CA GLU A 90 2.29 -6.42 -14.91
C GLU A 90 3.67 -6.55 -14.22
N LYS A 91 3.72 -6.46 -12.88
CA LYS A 91 4.96 -6.55 -12.08
C LYS A 91 5.21 -7.93 -11.50
N MET A 92 4.24 -8.85 -11.63
CA MET A 92 4.40 -10.24 -11.26
C MET A 92 5.18 -10.97 -12.37
N PRO A 93 6.33 -11.60 -12.06
CA PRO A 93 6.98 -12.47 -13.02
C PRO A 93 6.08 -13.69 -13.31
N GLU A 94 6.15 -14.22 -14.53
CA GLU A 94 5.54 -15.51 -14.92
C GLU A 94 6.03 -16.66 -14.04
#